data_AF-A0A2E4PLC4-F1
#
_entry.id   AF-A0A2E4PLC4-F1
#
_cell.length_a   1.000
_cell.length_b   1.000
_cell.length_c   1.000
_cell.angle_alpha   90.00
_cell.angle_beta   90.00
_cell.angle_gamma   90.00
#
_symmetry.space_group_name_H-M   'P 1'
#
loop_
_entity.id
_entity.type
_entity.pdbx_description
1 polymer ?
#
loop_
_entity_poly.entity_id
_entity_poly.type
_entity_poly.pdbx_seq_one_letter_code
_entity_poly.pdbx_strand_id
1 'polypeptide(L)'
;MFPDVKRWETRFFVYESNYFESVYAFAWTFLQKFCFLWLMLIWFFTNKYWWNKALLVPIGMIFYQIIILVNDDIRLKDNQVLDKFFLIPLVVGICIALLLIRNKLSIYIQAFDLKEEIENKIKEVEKEVKNDNRNIN
;
A
#
# COMPACT_ATOMS: atom_id res chain seq x y z
N MET A 1 -23.49 -10.61 -8.04
CA MET A 1 -22.93 -11.23 -9.26
C MET A 1 -22.88 -10.14 -10.31
N PHE A 2 -21.69 -9.79 -10.83
CA PHE A 2 -21.58 -8.75 -11.86
C PHE A 2 -22.19 -9.27 -13.18
N PRO A 3 -22.96 -8.45 -13.91
CA PRO A 3 -23.59 -8.87 -15.15
C PRO A 3 -22.55 -9.03 -16.27
N ASP A 4 -22.69 -10.08 -17.08
CA ASP A 4 -21.86 -10.37 -18.25
C ASP A 4 -22.33 -9.53 -19.45
N VAL A 5 -22.22 -8.21 -19.30
CA VAL A 5 -22.64 -7.23 -20.31
C VAL A 5 -21.47 -6.30 -20.60
N LYS A 6 -21.40 -5.79 -21.83
CA LYS A 6 -20.35 -4.86 -22.27
C LYS A 6 -20.42 -3.50 -21.58
N ARG A 7 -21.64 -3.04 -21.29
CA ARG A 7 -21.92 -1.77 -20.60
C ARG A 7 -22.66 -2.05 -19.31
N TRP A 8 -22.06 -1.65 -18.20
CA TRP A 8 -22.69 -1.73 -16.89
C TRP A 8 -23.08 -0.34 -16.41
N GLU A 9 -24.39 -0.11 -16.37
CA GLU A 9 -24.99 1.11 -15.85
C GLU A 9 -25.41 0.88 -14.40
N THR A 10 -24.78 1.61 -13.49
CA THR A 10 -25.16 1.68 -12.08
C THR A 10 -25.63 3.10 -11.78
N ARG A 11 -26.48 3.27 -10.76
CA ARG A 11 -27.02 4.57 -10.34
C ARG A 11 -25.95 5.66 -10.09
N PHE A 12 -24.70 5.26 -9.86
CA PHE A 12 -23.58 6.16 -9.57
C PHE A 12 -22.51 6.20 -10.68
N PHE A 13 -22.48 5.23 -11.61
CA PHE A 13 -21.42 5.15 -12.61
C PHE A 13 -21.82 4.31 -13.82
N VAL A 14 -21.41 4.74 -15.01
CA VAL A 14 -21.55 3.98 -16.27
C VAL A 14 -20.16 3.51 -16.68
N TYR A 15 -19.96 2.19 -16.68
CA TYR A 15 -18.71 1.57 -17.08
C TYR A 15 -18.90 0.81 -18.40
N GLU A 16 -18.05 1.08 -19.40
CA GLU A 16 -18.08 0.40 -20.69
C GLU A 16 -16.74 -0.30 -20.93
N SER A 17 -16.76 -1.63 -20.89
CA SER A 17 -15.59 -2.46 -21.15
C SER A 17 -15.42 -2.62 -22.66
N ASN A 18 -14.41 -1.97 -23.23
CA ASN A 18 -14.17 -2.04 -24.66
C ASN A 18 -13.22 -3.18 -25.05
N TYR A 19 -12.37 -3.66 -24.14
CA TYR A 19 -11.35 -4.67 -24.45
C TYR A 19 -11.74 -6.07 -23.99
N PHE A 20 -12.32 -6.20 -22.80
CA PHE A 20 -12.77 -7.50 -22.30
C PHE A 20 -14.15 -7.90 -22.82
N GLU A 21 -14.87 -6.98 -23.49
CA GLU A 21 -16.25 -7.11 -24.01
C GLU A 21 -17.31 -7.49 -22.95
N SER A 22 -16.87 -7.75 -21.73
CA SER A 22 -17.61 -8.18 -20.56
C SER A 22 -17.07 -7.46 -19.34
N VAL A 23 -17.96 -6.74 -18.66
CA VAL A 23 -17.65 -6.11 -17.37
C VAL A 23 -17.33 -7.15 -16.29
N TYR A 24 -17.89 -8.37 -16.39
CA TYR A 24 -17.56 -9.45 -15.48
C TYR A 24 -16.10 -9.89 -15.58
N ALA A 25 -15.60 -10.10 -16.80
CA ALA A 25 -14.21 -10.53 -17.02
C ALA A 25 -13.20 -9.47 -16.56
N PHE A 26 -13.48 -8.18 -16.84
CA PHE A 26 -12.68 -7.07 -16.33
C PHE A 26 -12.71 -7.01 -14.79
N ALA A 27 -13.91 -7.00 -14.19
CA ALA A 27 -14.04 -6.90 -12.72
C ALA A 27 -13.37 -8.08 -12.01
N TRP A 28 -13.48 -9.29 -12.55
CA TRP A 28 -12.83 -10.48 -12.00
C TRP A 28 -11.30 -10.36 -12.02
N THR A 29 -10.72 -10.00 -13.16
CA THR A 29 -9.26 -9.87 -13.31
C THR A 29 -8.71 -8.70 -12.49
N PHE A 30 -9.43 -7.58 -12.43
CA PHE A 30 -9.09 -6.44 -11.58
C PHE A 30 -9.13 -6.83 -10.10
N LEU A 31 -10.19 -7.52 -9.66
CA LEU A 31 -10.36 -7.92 -8.27
C LEU A 31 -9.27 -8.91 -7.82
N GLN A 32 -8.86 -9.85 -8.67
CA GLN A 32 -7.74 -10.74 -8.37
C GLN A 32 -6.44 -9.97 -8.12
N LYS A 33 -6.11 -9.00 -9.00
CA LYS A 33 -4.92 -8.16 -8.85
C LYS A 33 -5.02 -7.26 -7.62
N PHE A 34 -6.19 -6.71 -7.35
CA PHE A 34 -6.45 -5.86 -6.19
C PHE A 34 -6.30 -6.66 -4.88
N CYS A 35 -6.89 -7.85 -4.81
CA CYS A 35 -6.75 -8.74 -3.66
C CYS A 35 -5.27 -9.10 -3.40
N PHE A 36 -4.52 -9.43 -4.45
CA PHE A 36 -3.10 -9.74 -4.34
C PHE A 36 -2.27 -8.52 -3.89
N LEU A 37 -2.62 -7.33 -4.36
CA LEU A 37 -2.00 -6.07 -3.94
C LEU A 37 -2.21 -5.79 -2.45
N TRP A 38 -3.43 -5.97 -1.93
CA TRP A 38 -3.72 -5.78 -0.49
C TRP A 38 -2.96 -6.77 0.38
N LEU A 39 -2.89 -8.03 -0.04
CA LEU A 39 -2.11 -9.04 0.68
C LEU A 39 -0.64 -8.62 0.79
N MET A 40 -0.04 -8.14 -0.31
CA MET A 40 1.35 -7.68 -0.32
C MET A 40 1.54 -6.39 0.48
N LEU A 41 0.59 -5.46 0.47
CA LEU A 41 0.64 -4.23 1.28
C LEU A 41 0.59 -4.53 2.78
N ILE A 42 -0.36 -5.36 3.22
CA ILE A 42 -0.47 -5.74 4.63
C ILE A 42 0.85 -6.38 5.08
N TRP A 43 1.39 -7.30 4.28
CA TRP A 43 2.64 -7.97 4.60
C TRP A 43 3.85 -7.02 4.62
N PHE A 44 3.89 -6.04 3.70
CA PHE A 44 4.89 -4.97 3.67
C PHE A 44 4.87 -4.14 4.96
N PHE A 45 3.69 -3.84 5.52
CA PHE A 45 3.61 -3.10 6.79
C PHE A 45 3.96 -3.95 8.01
N THR A 46 3.60 -5.24 8.01
CA THR A 46 3.87 -6.13 9.15
C THR A 46 5.35 -6.52 9.26
N ASN A 47 6.11 -6.54 8.16
CA ASN A 47 7.51 -7.00 8.18
C ASN A 47 8.51 -5.89 8.59
N LYS A 48 9.22 -6.12 9.70
CA LYS A 48 10.23 -5.19 10.28
C LYS A 48 11.63 -5.35 9.66
N TYR A 49 11.88 -6.39 8.85
CA TYR A 49 13.20 -6.75 8.33
C TYR A 49 13.51 -6.15 6.94
N TRP A 50 14.77 -6.24 6.51
CA TRP A 50 15.27 -5.77 5.21
C TRP A 50 14.50 -6.36 4.01
N TRP A 51 13.95 -7.56 4.16
CA TRP A 51 13.10 -8.25 3.17
C TRP A 51 11.88 -7.46 2.72
N ASN A 52 11.48 -6.45 3.50
CA ASN A 52 10.42 -5.54 3.13
C ASN A 52 10.71 -4.78 1.81
N LYS A 53 11.99 -4.47 1.53
CA LYS A 53 12.38 -3.84 0.26
C LYS A 53 12.20 -4.79 -0.94
N ALA A 54 12.32 -6.11 -0.73
CA ALA A 54 12.11 -7.09 -1.78
C ALA A 54 10.63 -7.20 -2.16
N LEU A 55 9.70 -7.00 -1.22
CA LEU A 55 8.25 -6.95 -1.47
C LEU A 55 7.81 -5.71 -2.25
N LEU A 56 8.61 -4.63 -2.22
CA LEU A 56 8.31 -3.41 -2.97
C LEU A 56 8.28 -3.64 -4.49
N VAL A 57 9.16 -4.51 -5.00
CA VAL A 57 9.24 -4.79 -6.45
C VAL A 57 7.96 -5.47 -6.95
N PRO A 58 7.46 -6.57 -6.33
CA PRO A 58 6.15 -7.13 -6.64
C PRO A 58 4.99 -6.13 -6.51
N ILE A 59 4.98 -5.28 -5.47
CA ILE A 59 3.93 -4.28 -5.29
C ILE A 59 3.90 -3.32 -6.48
N GLY A 60 5.06 -2.75 -6.84
CA GLY A 60 5.19 -1.89 -8.02
C GLY A 60 4.77 -2.60 -9.31
N MET A 61 5.13 -3.87 -9.45
CA MET A 61 4.75 -4.69 -10.62
C MET A 61 3.24 -4.89 -10.71
N ILE A 62 2.55 -5.15 -9.59
CA ILE A 62 1.09 -5.31 -9.59
C ILE A 62 0.40 -3.98 -9.88
N PHE A 63 0.92 -2.86 -9.35
CA PHE A 63 0.44 -1.52 -9.72
C PHE A 63 0.56 -1.27 -11.23
N TYR A 64 1.72 -1.54 -11.82
CA TYR A 64 1.91 -1.45 -13.27
C TYR A 64 0.89 -2.29 -14.04
N GLN A 65 0.66 -3.53 -13.61
CA GLN A 65 -0.31 -4.42 -14.23
C GLN A 65 -1.76 -3.90 -14.13
N ILE A 66 -2.13 -3.27 -13.00
CA ILE A 66 -3.47 -2.69 -12.83
C ILE A 66 -3.64 -1.49 -13.76
N ILE A 67 -2.64 -0.62 -13.87
CA ILE A 67 -2.74 0.56 -14.73
C ILE A 67 -2.85 0.16 -16.20
N ILE A 68 -2.07 -0.84 -16.65
CA ILE A 68 -2.22 -1.39 -18.02
C ILE A 68 -3.60 -1.99 -18.23
N LEU A 69 -4.09 -2.80 -17.29
CA LEU A 69 -5.40 -3.45 -17.39
C LEU A 69 -6.52 -2.41 -17.61
N VAL A 70 -6.48 -1.32 -16.85
CA VAL A 70 -7.45 -0.22 -16.96
C VAL A 70 -7.26 0.55 -18.27
N ASN A 71 -6.02 0.85 -18.66
CA ASN A 71 -5.71 1.58 -19.88
C ASN A 71 -6.12 0.83 -21.15
N ASP A 72 -5.89 -0.48 -21.18
CA ASP A 72 -6.28 -1.35 -22.29
C ASP A 72 -7.81 -1.41 -22.42
N ASP A 73 -8.56 -1.42 -21.31
CA ASP A 73 -10.02 -1.52 -21.34
C ASP A 73 -10.75 -0.23 -21.71
N ILE A 74 -10.19 0.94 -21.41
CA ILE A 74 -10.81 2.24 -21.69
C ILE A 74 -10.62 2.70 -23.16
N ARG A 75 -9.88 1.95 -24.01
CA ARG A 75 -9.56 2.35 -25.40
C ARG A 75 -9.06 3.80 -25.50
N LEU A 76 -8.08 4.20 -24.69
CA LEU A 76 -7.21 5.37 -24.95
C LEU A 76 -6.25 5.10 -26.14
N LYS A 77 -6.71 4.33 -27.14
CA LYS A 77 -5.92 3.82 -28.27
C LYS A 77 -5.97 4.84 -29.41
N ASP A 78 -5.05 5.78 -29.36
CA ASP A 78 -4.44 6.30 -30.61
C ASP A 78 -2.92 6.46 -30.51
N ASN A 79 -2.31 6.50 -29.31
CA ASN A 79 -0.86 6.74 -29.14
C ASN A 79 -0.16 5.74 -28.20
N GLN A 80 -0.26 4.44 -28.49
CA GLN A 80 0.16 3.34 -27.59
C GLN A 80 1.67 3.30 -27.23
N VAL A 81 2.53 4.01 -27.96
CA VAL A 81 3.99 3.93 -27.79
C VAL A 81 4.51 4.96 -26.77
N LEU A 82 3.92 6.16 -26.72
CA LEU A 82 4.34 7.22 -25.80
C LEU A 82 3.89 6.90 -24.37
N ASP A 83 2.65 6.45 -24.18
CA ASP A 83 2.08 6.20 -22.85
C ASP A 83 2.84 5.15 -22.04
N LYS A 84 3.39 4.12 -22.71
CA LYS A 84 4.12 3.04 -22.03
C LYS A 84 5.42 3.53 -21.40
N PHE A 85 6.12 4.48 -22.05
CA PHE A 85 7.36 5.03 -21.53
C PHE A 85 7.10 6.01 -20.37
N PHE A 86 5.97 6.71 -20.37
CA PHE A 86 5.53 7.55 -19.25
C PHE A 86 5.01 6.73 -18.05
N LEU A 87 4.54 5.50 -18.29
CA LEU A 87 4.01 4.64 -17.25
C LEU A 87 5.09 4.08 -16.30
N ILE A 88 6.28 3.78 -16.81
CA ILE A 88 7.39 3.25 -15.99
C ILE A 88 7.83 4.29 -14.92
N PRO A 89 8.12 5.56 -15.26
CA PRO A 89 8.41 6.61 -14.28
C PRO A 89 7.30 6.79 -13.24
N LEU A 90 6.03 6.67 -13.63
CA LEU A 90 4.91 6.76 -12.71
C LEU A 90 4.97 5.66 -11.64
N VAL A 91 5.19 4.41 -12.06
CA VAL A 91 5.30 3.26 -11.14
C VAL A 91 6.54 3.39 -10.25
N VAL A 92 7.67 3.82 -10.81
CA VAL A 92 8.88 4.12 -10.02
C VAL A 92 8.60 5.21 -8.99
N GLY A 93 7.86 6.27 -9.36
CA GLY A 93 7.42 7.32 -8.45
C GLY A 93 6.54 6.80 -7.31
N ILE A 94 5.59 5.89 -7.60
CA ILE A 94 4.77 5.22 -6.58
C ILE A 94 5.65 4.39 -5.64
N CYS A 95 6.61 3.62 -6.16
CA CYS A 95 7.56 2.86 -5.35
C CYS A 95 8.39 3.76 -4.42
N ILE A 96 8.87 4.90 -4.92
CA ILE A 96 9.59 5.89 -4.11
C ILE A 96 8.68 6.47 -3.02
N ALA A 97 7.45 6.86 -3.37
CA ALA A 97 6.49 7.37 -2.40
C ALA A 97 6.21 6.36 -1.26
N LEU A 98 6.03 5.08 -1.60
CA LEU A 98 5.85 4.00 -0.63
C LEU A 98 7.07 3.85 0.31
N LEU A 99 8.30 3.98 -0.22
CA LEU A 99 9.51 3.98 0.60
C LEU A 99 9.55 5.16 1.58
N LEU A 100 9.15 6.35 1.15
CA LEU A 100 9.10 7.54 2.00
C LEU A 100 8.08 7.37 3.14
N ILE A 101 6.88 6.87 2.83
CA ILE A 101 5.82 6.60 3.81
C ILE A 101 6.33 5.62 4.86
N ARG A 102 6.97 4.52 4.45
CA ARG A 102 7.57 3.57 5.39
C ARG A 102 8.60 4.30 6.27
N ASN A 103 9.55 5.02 5.68
CA ASN A 103 10.62 5.67 6.46
C ASN A 103 10.05 6.57 7.56
N LYS A 104 8.98 7.33 7.27
CA LYS A 104 8.27 8.13 8.27
C LYS A 104 7.63 7.27 9.36
N LEU A 105 6.94 6.20 8.99
CA LEU A 105 6.31 5.28 9.95
C LEU A 105 7.33 4.64 10.90
N SER A 106 8.51 4.30 10.39
CA SER A 106 9.60 3.74 11.22
C SER A 106 10.12 4.69 12.27
N ILE A 107 10.25 5.97 11.92
CA ILE A 107 10.71 7.01 12.85
C ILE A 107 9.65 7.20 13.93
N TYR A 108 8.38 7.20 13.55
CA TYR A 108 7.27 7.30 14.49
C TYR A 108 7.25 6.14 15.50
N ILE A 109 7.39 4.90 15.03
CA ILE A 109 7.43 3.71 15.90
C ILE A 109 8.62 3.79 16.87
N GLN A 110 9.82 4.12 16.38
CA GLN A 110 11.01 4.26 17.24
C GLN A 110 10.88 5.37 18.27
N ALA A 111 10.27 6.50 17.90
CA ALA A 111 10.02 7.60 18.83
C ALA A 111 9.01 7.21 19.91
N PHE A 112 8.00 6.41 19.56
CA PHE A 112 7.02 5.88 20.51
C PHE A 112 7.69 4.90 21.50
N ASP A 113 8.44 3.93 20.99
CA ASP A 113 9.18 2.95 21.82
C ASP A 113 10.14 3.66 22.79
N LEU A 114 10.87 4.68 22.32
CA LEU A 114 11.79 5.47 23.15
C LEU A 114 11.06 6.27 24.23
N LYS A 115 9.91 6.85 23.90
CA LYS A 115 9.08 7.58 24.89
C LYS A 115 8.62 6.65 26.00
N GLU A 116 8.19 5.43 25.66
CA GLU A 116 7.77 4.43 26.63
C GLU A 116 8.94 3.98 27.52
N GLU A 117 10.13 3.76 26.95
CA GLU A 117 11.33 3.40 27.73
C GLU A 117 11.71 4.49 28.74
N ILE A 118 11.70 5.76 28.32
CA ILE A 118 11.99 6.90 29.20
C ILE A 118 10.96 6.97 30.34
N GLU A 119 9.67 6.81 30.04
CA GLU A 119 8.61 6.87 31.05
C GLU A 119 8.75 5.75 32.09
N ASN A 120 9.15 4.54 31.66
CA ASN A 120 9.41 3.42 32.55
C ASN A 120 10.63 3.68 33.46
N LYS A 121 11.73 4.22 32.91
CA LYS A 121 12.92 4.60 33.71
C LYS A 121 12.63 5.68 34.74
N ILE A 122 11.83 6.69 34.40
CA ILE A 122 11.41 7.73 35.36
C ILE A 122 10.64 7.10 36.53
N LYS A 123 9.67 6.21 36.25
CA LYS A 123 8.90 5.51 37.28
C LYS A 123 9.76 4.60 38.17
N GLU A 124 10.82 4.02 37.63
CA GLU A 124 11.78 3.21 38.39
C GLU A 124 12.60 4.07 39.36
N VAL A 125 13.18 5.17 38.86
CA VAL A 125 13.94 6.14 39.68
C VAL A 125 13.05 6.74 40.78
N GLU A 126 11.79 7.08 40.49
CA GLU A 126 10.85 7.58 41.50
C GLU A 126 10.57 6.56 42.62
N LYS A 127 10.49 5.26 42.29
CA LYS A 127 10.32 4.20 43.28
C LYS A 127 11.56 4.02 44.14
N GLU A 128 12.75 4.10 43.55
CA GLU A 128 14.02 4.03 44.27
C GLU A 128 14.14 5.20 45.28
N VAL A 129 13.93 6.43 44.83
CA VAL A 129 13.95 7.63 45.69
C VAL A 129 12.93 7.53 46.83
N LYS A 130 11.73 7.00 46.56
CA LYS A 130 10.69 6.83 47.59
C LYS A 130 11.01 5.72 48.60
N ASN A 131 11.77 4.70 48.20
CA ASN A 131 12.22 3.65 49.11
C ASN A 131 13.39 4.13 49.96
N ASP A 132 14.33 4.89 49.38
CA ASP A 132 15.45 5.46 50.13
C ASP A 132 14.96 6.42 51.22
N ASN A 133 14.05 7.35 50.89
CA ASN A 133 13.41 8.23 51.87
C ASN A 133 12.63 7.50 52.98
N ARG A 134 12.21 6.25 52.76
CA ARG A 134 11.53 5.42 53.77
C ARG A 134 12.49 4.67 54.68
N ASN A 135 13.74 4.46 54.26
CA ASN A 135 14.76 3.78 55.07
C ASN A 135 15.49 4.74 56.01
N ILE A 136 15.40 6.06 55.77
CA ILE A 136 16.08 7.11 56.54
C ILE A 136 15.19 7.68 57.66
N ASN A 137 13.87 7.46 57.59
CA ASN A 137 12.89 7.80 58.65
C ASN A 137 12.57 6.59 59.52
#